data_AF-W1XXK9-F1
#
_entry.id   AF-W1XXK9-F1
#
_cell.length_a   1.000
_cell.length_b   1.000
_cell.length_c   1.000
_cell.angle_alpha   90.00
_cell.angle_beta   90.00
_cell.angle_gamma   90.00
#
_symmetry.space_group_name_H-M   'P 1'
#
loop_
_entity.id
_entity.type
_entity.pdbx_description
1 polymer ?
#
loop_
_entity_poly.entity_id
_entity_poly.type
_entity_poly.pdbx_seq_one_letter_code
_entity_poly.pdbx_strand_id
1 'polypeptide(L)'
;MIKKIFALPVIEQISPVLSRRKLDELDLIVVDHPQVKASFALQGAPLLSWKPAGEEEVLWLSNNTTYKNGVAIRGGVPVCWPWFGPA
;
A
#
# COMPACT_ATOMS: atom_id res chain seq x y z
N MET A 1 -3.17 -2.19 10.57
CA MET A 1 -3.62 -1.86 9.20
C MET A 1 -2.96 -2.76 8.18
N ILE A 2 -1.62 -2.81 8.15
CA ILE A 2 -0.86 -3.54 7.12
C ILE A 2 -1.26 -5.02 7.02
N LYS A 3 -1.40 -5.73 8.16
CA LYS A 3 -1.90 -7.12 8.18
C LYS A 3 -3.27 -7.30 7.47
N LYS A 4 -4.15 -6.30 7.51
CA LYS A 4 -5.45 -6.32 6.81
C LYS A 4 -5.25 -6.35 5.29
N ILE A 5 -4.29 -5.59 4.75
CA ILE A 5 -3.99 -5.56 3.30
C ILE A 5 -3.56 -6.94 2.80
N PHE A 6 -2.65 -7.60 3.52
CA PHE A 6 -2.15 -8.93 3.12
C PHE A 6 -3.18 -10.06 3.30
N ALA A 7 -4.26 -9.82 4.03
CA ALA A 7 -5.37 -10.76 4.18
C ALA A 7 -6.50 -10.55 3.15
N LEU A 8 -6.43 -9.50 2.32
CA LEU A 8 -7.46 -9.23 1.31
C LEU A 8 -7.50 -10.34 0.25
N PRO A 9 -8.67 -10.65 -0.32
CA PRO A 9 -8.77 -11.57 -1.43
C PRO A 9 -7.99 -11.05 -2.65
N VAL A 10 -7.38 -11.97 -3.40
CA VAL A 10 -6.77 -11.67 -4.70
C VAL A 10 -7.89 -11.49 -5.72
N ILE A 11 -7.90 -10.33 -6.38
CA ILE A 11 -8.83 -10.07 -7.50
C ILE A 11 -8.19 -10.54 -8.80
N GLU A 12 -6.90 -10.28 -8.95
CA GLU A 12 -6.14 -10.61 -10.15
C GLU A 12 -4.71 -10.96 -9.76
N GLN A 13 -4.24 -12.11 -10.25
CA GLN A 13 -2.85 -12.53 -10.08
C GLN A 13 -2.04 -12.01 -11.27
N ILE A 14 -1.05 -11.14 -11.01
CA ILE A 14 -0.22 -10.50 -12.04
C ILE A 14 1.04 -11.33 -12.30
N SER A 15 1.67 -11.82 -11.24
CA SER A 15 2.82 -12.74 -11.27
C SER A 15 2.74 -13.67 -10.05
N PRO A 16 3.61 -14.68 -9.88
CA PRO A 16 3.58 -15.55 -8.70
C PRO A 16 3.61 -14.81 -7.34
N VAL A 17 4.15 -13.58 -7.31
CA VAL A 17 4.31 -12.79 -6.08
C VAL A 17 3.61 -11.43 -6.12
N LEU A 18 3.00 -11.06 -7.25
CA LEU A 18 2.27 -9.81 -7.43
C LEU A 18 0.79 -10.08 -7.64
N SER A 19 -0.05 -9.40 -6.86
CA SER A 19 -1.50 -9.47 -6.99
C SER A 19 -2.11 -8.09 -6.92
N ARG A 20 -3.19 -7.88 -7.68
CA ARG A 20 -4.11 -6.76 -7.45
C ARG A 20 -5.19 -7.20 -6.47
N ARG A 21 -5.43 -6.35 -5.48
CA ARG A 21 -6.45 -6.52 -4.44
C ARG A 21 -7.23 -5.21 -4.32
N LYS A 22 -8.36 -5.23 -3.62
CA LYS A 22 -9.14 -4.02 -3.38
C LYS A 22 -9.44 -3.85 -1.90
N LEU A 23 -9.28 -2.62 -1.42
CA LEU A 23 -9.68 -2.21 -0.08
C LEU A 23 -10.58 -0.99 -0.19
N ASP A 24 -11.82 -1.15 0.26
CA ASP A 24 -12.89 -0.17 0.07
C ASP A 24 -13.00 0.23 -1.43
N GLU A 25 -12.66 1.46 -1.79
CA GLU A 25 -12.75 1.95 -3.17
C GLU A 25 -11.45 1.80 -3.95
N LEU A 26 -10.31 1.57 -3.28
CA LEU A 26 -8.98 1.65 -3.90
C LEU A 26 -8.45 0.28 -4.33
N ASP A 27 -7.93 0.22 -5.56
CA ASP A 27 -7.10 -0.87 -6.04
C ASP A 27 -5.68 -0.76 -5.45
N LEU A 28 -5.19 -1.88 -4.94
CA LEU A 28 -3.88 -2.04 -4.33
C LEU A 28 -3.08 -3.08 -5.10
N ILE A 29 -1.78 -2.83 -5.25
CA ILE A 29 -0.81 -3.85 -5.66
C ILE A 29 -0.14 -4.39 -4.41
N VAL A 30 -0.17 -5.71 -4.24
CA VAL A 30 0.45 -6.40 -3.11
C VAL A 30 1.56 -7.30 -3.61
N VAL A 31 2.75 -7.08 -3.04
CA VAL A 31 3.95 -7.91 -3.22
C VAL A 31 4.03 -8.88 -2.05
N ASP A 32 3.88 -10.16 -2.33
CA ASP A 32 4.10 -11.24 -1.37
C ASP A 32 5.21 -12.16 -1.88
N HIS A 33 6.45 -11.78 -1.58
CA HIS A 33 7.66 -12.45 -2.05
C HIS A 33 8.45 -13.04 -0.86
N PRO A 34 9.16 -14.17 -1.03
CA PRO A 34 9.93 -14.78 0.07
C PRO A 34 10.92 -13.83 0.78
N GLN A 35 11.48 -12.86 0.04
CA GLN A 35 12.45 -11.89 0.56
C GLN A 35 11.84 -10.55 0.96
N VAL A 36 10.58 -10.27 0.61
CA VAL A 36 9.97 -8.96 0.87
C VAL A 36 8.44 -9.02 0.80
N LYS A 37 7.80 -8.32 1.73
CA LYS A 37 6.39 -7.97 1.63
C LYS A 37 6.26 -6.46 1.42
N ALA A 38 5.44 -6.05 0.47
CA ALA A 38 5.16 -4.64 0.21
C ALA A 38 3.75 -4.44 -0.33
N SER A 39 3.23 -3.22 -0.25
CA SER A 39 1.96 -2.87 -0.88
C SER A 39 1.92 -1.43 -1.35
N PHE A 40 1.14 -1.18 -2.40
CA PHE A 40 0.99 0.13 -3.04
C PHE A 40 -0.50 0.40 -3.29
N ALA A 41 -0.93 1.65 -3.19
CA ALA A 41 -2.19 2.07 -3.81
C ALA A 41 -1.92 2.55 -5.24
N LEU A 42 -2.79 2.20 -6.19
CA LEU A 42 -2.67 2.75 -7.55
C LEU A 42 -2.90 4.27 -7.56
N GLN A 43 -3.82 4.75 -6.72
CA GLN A 43 -4.04 6.19 -6.55
C GLN A 43 -2.85 6.84 -5.88
N GLY A 44 -2.21 7.78 -6.58
CA GLY A 44 -1.06 8.54 -6.08
C GLY A 44 0.25 7.75 -5.97
N ALA A 45 0.24 6.46 -6.33
CA ALA A 45 1.36 5.53 -6.21
C ALA A 45 2.11 5.53 -4.85
N PRO A 46 1.48 5.74 -3.67
CA PRO A 46 2.20 5.67 -2.42
C PRO A 46 2.57 4.21 -2.11
N LEU A 47 3.82 4.01 -1.69
CA LEU A 47 4.25 2.78 -1.03
C LEU A 47 3.62 2.76 0.37
N LEU A 48 2.72 1.81 0.64
CA LEU A 48 1.94 1.74 1.87
C LEU A 48 2.62 0.92 2.97
N SER A 49 3.34 -0.13 2.59
CA SER A 49 4.07 -1.00 3.51
C SER A 49 5.33 -1.55 2.84
N TRP A 50 6.36 -1.80 3.63
CA TRP A 50 7.60 -2.42 3.16
C TRP A 50 8.30 -3.11 4.32
N LYS A 51 8.38 -4.44 4.23
CA LYS A 51 9.01 -5.33 5.20
C LYS A 51 9.91 -6.31 4.46
N PRO A 52 11.23 -6.07 4.43
CA PRO A 52 12.21 -7.08 4.07
C PRO A 52 12.07 -8.34 4.94
N ALA A 53 12.48 -9.49 4.42
CA ALA A 53 12.51 -10.72 5.20
C ALA A 53 13.47 -10.60 6.39
N GLY A 54 13.02 -11.05 7.57
CA GLY A 54 13.77 -10.96 8.82
C GLY A 54 13.57 -9.65 9.59
N GLU A 55 12.99 -8.63 8.97
CA GLU A 55 12.78 -7.32 9.60
C GLU A 55 11.36 -7.12 10.10
N GLU A 56 11.17 -6.13 10.96
CA GLU A 56 9.84 -5.59 11.26
C GLU A 56 9.32 -4.68 10.14
N GLU A 57 8.07 -4.25 10.24
CA GLU A 57 7.56 -3.26 9.28
C GLU A 57 8.36 -1.97 9.35
N VAL A 58 8.93 -1.57 8.21
CA VAL A 58 9.79 -0.38 8.12
C VAL A 58 8.95 0.88 8.02
N LEU A 59 7.79 0.78 7.35
CA LEU A 59 6.90 1.91 7.13
C LEU A 59 5.72 1.86 8.08
N TRP A 60 5.41 3.01 8.68
CA TRP A 60 4.19 3.18 9.43
C TRP A 60 3.01 3.48 8.50
N LEU A 61 1.86 2.88 8.79
CA LEU A 61 0.60 3.14 8.10
C LEU A 61 -0.51 3.30 9.13
N SER A 62 -1.26 4.41 9.05
CA SER A 62 -2.33 4.70 9.99
C SER A 62 -3.41 3.61 9.96
N ASN A 63 -3.88 3.20 11.15
CA ASN A 63 -5.06 2.34 11.28
C ASN A 63 -6.37 3.06 10.94
N ASN A 64 -6.35 4.40 10.96
CA ASN A 64 -7.54 5.23 10.76
C ASN A 64 -7.55 5.92 9.39
N THR A 65 -6.60 5.60 8.50
CA THR A 65 -6.63 6.16 7.15
C THR A 65 -7.81 5.63 6.36
N THR A 66 -8.41 6.51 5.55
CA THR A 66 -9.52 6.17 4.65
C THR A 66 -8.98 5.68 3.30
N TYR A 67 -9.63 4.68 2.70
CA TYR A 67 -9.31 4.16 1.36
C TYR A 67 -10.42 4.54 0.37
N LYS A 68 -10.53 5.83 0.07
CA LYS A 68 -11.53 6.41 -0.85
C LYS A 68 -10.87 7.12 -2.02
N ASN A 69 -11.55 7.14 -3.17
CA ASN A 69 -11.08 7.85 -4.34
C ASN A 69 -10.91 9.35 -4.05
N GLY A 70 -9.80 9.93 -4.49
CA GLY A 70 -9.44 11.34 -4.28
C GLY A 70 -8.99 11.72 -2.86
N VAL A 71 -9.04 10.80 -1.88
CA VAL A 71 -8.61 11.06 -0.50
C VAL A 71 -7.17 10.59 -0.29
N ALA A 72 -6.32 11.46 0.26
CA ALA A 72 -4.94 11.12 0.55
C ALA A 72 -4.83 10.07 1.67
N ILE A 73 -3.96 9.08 1.48
CA ILE A 73 -3.68 8.04 2.47
C ILE A 73 -2.68 8.56 3.51
N ARG A 74 -2.92 8.30 4.80
CA ARG A 74 -2.05 8.70 5.91
C ARG A 74 -1.08 7.58 6.29
N GLY A 75 0.20 7.82 6.05
CA GLY A 75 1.30 6.88 6.28
C GLY A 75 1.89 6.39 4.96
N GLY A 76 2.84 5.45 5.05
CA GLY A 76 3.62 5.03 3.88
C GLY A 76 4.50 6.16 3.35
N VAL A 77 4.68 6.20 2.03
CA VAL A 77 5.47 7.21 1.32
C VAL A 77 4.56 7.98 0.36
N PRO A 78 3.89 9.06 0.81
CA PRO A 78 3.10 9.91 -0.07
C PRO A 78 3.99 10.71 -1.03
N VAL A 79 3.57 10.81 -2.29
CA VAL A 79 4.25 11.63 -3.30
C VAL A 79 3.60 13.01 -3.32
N CYS A 80 4.34 14.03 -2.87
CA CYS A 80 3.92 15.44 -2.95
C CYS A 80 4.52 16.08 -4.21
N TRP A 81 3.68 16.36 -5.20
CA TRP A 81 4.09 16.89 -6.50
C TRP A 81 2.92 17.64 -7.17
N PRO A 82 3.14 18.72 -7.94
CA PRO A 82 4.43 19.34 -8.30
C PRO A 82 4.96 20.37 -7.30
N TRP A 83 4.32 20.53 -6.15
CA TRP A 83 4.76 21.42 -5.06
C TRP A 83 4.68 20.69 -3.72
N PHE A 84 5.38 21.23 -2.73
CA PHE A 84 5.42 20.68 -1.38
C PHE A 84 4.80 21.66 -0.38
N GLY A 85 3.81 21.18 0.38
CA GLY A 85 3.16 21.96 1.44
C GLY A 85 2.28 23.12 0.92
N PRO A 86 1.66 23.88 1.85
CA PRO A 86 1.01 25.14 1.52
C PRO A 86 2.02 26.16 0.98
N ALA A 87 1.55 27.05 0.10
CA ALA A 87 2.27 28.25 -0.29
C ALA A 87 2.19 29.32 0.81
#